data_AF-A0A520AQK0-F1
#
_entry.id   AF-A0A520AQK0-F1
#
_cell.length_a   1.000
_cell.length_b   1.000
_cell.length_c   1.000
_cell.angle_alpha   90.00
_cell.angle_beta   90.00
_cell.angle_gamma   90.00
#
_symmetry.space_group_name_H-M   'P 1'
#
loop_
_entity.id
_entity.type
_entity.pdbx_description
1 polymer ?
#
loop_
_entity_poly.entity_id
_entity_poly.type
_entity_poly.pdbx_seq_one_letter_code
_entity_poly.pdbx_strand_id
1 'polypeptide(L)'
;MRTATKFFALLDIISILLLTKQFWAIITHINEIPDQLLSQIRVVLTLPMFLSLFLSAVGLFLFKKFGFITYFIQFPFRLIVWIFSIGFITFLPEILNLGERWFDILFKICFIAEFFRLYFTIQIYRRELN
;
A
#
# COMPACT_ATOMS: atom_id res chain seq x y z
N MET A 1 -10.57 13.71 14.18
CA MET A 1 -9.94 13.33 12.89
C MET A 1 -10.42 11.95 12.42
N ARG A 2 -11.68 11.61 12.71
CA ARG A 2 -12.21 10.25 12.55
C ARG A 2 -12.50 9.85 11.10
N THR A 3 -12.79 10.85 10.25
CA THR A 3 -13.08 10.65 8.83
C THR A 3 -11.82 10.37 8.02
N ALA A 4 -10.68 10.97 8.38
CA ALA A 4 -9.40 10.77 7.70
C ALA A 4 -8.89 9.33 7.87
N THR A 5 -8.97 8.77 9.07
CA THR A 5 -8.66 7.36 9.37
C THR A 5 -9.61 6.38 8.69
N LYS A 6 -10.90 6.71 8.60
CA LYS A 6 -11.85 5.93 7.78
C LYS A 6 -11.49 5.97 6.31
N PHE A 7 -11.10 7.14 5.78
CA PHE A 7 -10.63 7.28 4.41
C PHE A 7 -9.35 6.46 4.15
N PHE A 8 -8.40 6.47 5.09
CA PHE A 8 -7.20 5.64 5.02
C PHE A 8 -7.52 4.14 5.08
N ALA A 9 -8.45 3.71 5.93
CA ALA A 9 -8.92 2.33 5.95
C ALA A 9 -9.58 1.93 4.61
N LEU A 10 -10.32 2.85 3.99
CA LEU A 10 -10.94 2.62 2.68
C LEU A 10 -9.89 2.50 1.57
N LEU A 11 -8.86 3.36 1.59
CA LEU A 11 -7.71 3.23 0.68
C LEU A 11 -6.95 1.92 0.87
N ASP A 12 -6.82 1.43 2.11
CA ASP A 12 -6.22 0.11 2.38
C ASP A 12 -7.09 -1.03 1.84
N ILE A 13 -8.41 -0.95 1.97
CA ILE A 13 -9.33 -1.95 1.38
C ILE A 13 -9.22 -1.96 -0.15
N ILE A 14 -9.15 -0.79 -0.79
CA ILE A 14 -8.93 -0.69 -2.23
C ILE A 14 -7.56 -1.29 -2.59
N SER A 15 -6.52 -0.97 -1.83
CA SER A 15 -5.18 -1.53 -2.02
C SER A 15 -5.17 -3.05 -1.90
N ILE A 16 -5.90 -3.62 -0.93
CA ILE A 16 -6.09 -5.07 -0.77
C ILE A 16 -6.75 -5.69 -2.02
N LEU A 17 -7.83 -5.09 -2.53
CA LEU A 17 -8.52 -5.61 -3.72
C LEU A 17 -7.59 -5.63 -4.96
N LEU A 18 -6.81 -4.58 -5.17
CA LEU A 18 -5.83 -4.52 -6.25
C LEU A 18 -4.66 -5.46 -6.03
N LEU A 19 -4.16 -5.56 -4.79
CA LEU A 19 -3.12 -6.51 -4.45
C LEU A 19 -3.56 -7.94 -4.70
N THR A 20 -4.84 -8.25 -4.47
CA THR A 20 -5.36 -9.61 -4.66
C THR A 20 -5.19 -10.06 -6.11
N LYS A 21 -5.37 -9.17 -7.10
CA LYS A 21 -5.06 -9.48 -8.51
C LYS A 21 -3.58 -9.73 -8.75
N GLN A 22 -2.70 -8.87 -8.23
CA GLN A 22 -1.25 -9.06 -8.34
C GLN A 22 -0.80 -10.35 -7.63
N PHE A 23 -1.38 -10.63 -6.48
CA PHE A 23 -1.11 -11.81 -5.67
C PHE A 23 -1.54 -13.09 -6.38
N TRP A 24 -2.72 -13.07 -7.01
CA TRP A 24 -3.19 -14.19 -7.83
C TRP A 24 -2.31 -14.40 -9.07
N ALA A 25 -1.88 -13.31 -9.73
CA ALA A 25 -0.96 -13.38 -10.86
C ALA A 25 0.40 -13.97 -10.44
N ILE A 26 0.93 -13.54 -9.30
CA ILE A 26 2.16 -14.10 -8.71
C ILE A 26 1.99 -15.59 -8.44
N ILE A 27 0.93 -16.02 -7.74
CA ILE A 27 0.68 -17.43 -7.41
C ILE A 27 0.52 -18.30 -8.67
N THR A 28 -0.21 -17.80 -9.67
CA THR A 28 -0.49 -18.57 -10.90
C THR A 28 0.71 -18.66 -11.84
N HIS A 29 1.63 -17.69 -11.80
CA HIS A 29 2.83 -17.65 -12.64
C HIS A 29 4.13 -17.84 -11.83
N ILE A 30 4.07 -18.55 -10.69
CA ILE A 30 5.23 -18.84 -9.83
C ILE A 30 6.41 -19.48 -10.60
N ASN A 31 6.13 -20.26 -11.65
CA ASN A 31 7.14 -20.95 -12.45
C ASN A 31 7.81 -20.10 -13.54
N GLU A 32 7.31 -18.89 -13.83
CA GLU A 32 7.88 -17.97 -14.84
C GLU A 32 8.61 -16.78 -14.19
N ILE A 33 8.70 -16.76 -12.86
CA ILE A 33 9.40 -15.69 -12.15
C ILE A 33 10.89 -15.79 -12.50
N PRO A 34 11.49 -14.77 -13.15
CA PRO A 34 12.91 -14.78 -13.44
C PRO A 34 13.71 -14.93 -12.13
N ASP A 35 14.84 -15.63 -12.18
CA ASP A 35 15.80 -15.88 -11.07
C ASP A 35 16.50 -14.59 -10.56
N GLN A 36 15.77 -13.49 -10.49
CA GLN A 36 16.21 -12.24 -9.88
C GLN A 36 15.79 -12.23 -8.41
N LEU A 37 16.78 -12.19 -7.51
CA LEU A 37 16.60 -12.07 -6.06
C LEU A 37 15.60 -10.98 -5.65
N LEU A 38 15.56 -9.85 -6.38
CA LEU A 38 14.60 -8.78 -6.13
C LEU A 38 13.15 -9.20 -6.34
N SER A 39 12.87 -10.04 -7.33
CA SER A 39 11.51 -10.54 -7.62
C SER A 39 11.04 -11.50 -6.52
N GLN A 40 11.90 -12.44 -6.10
CA GLN A 40 11.60 -13.36 -5.01
C GLN A 40 11.39 -12.62 -3.67
N ILE A 41 12.27 -11.67 -3.34
CA ILE A 41 12.12 -10.84 -2.13
C ILE A 41 10.80 -10.06 -2.18
N ARG A 42 10.44 -9.51 -3.34
CA ARG A 42 9.17 -8.80 -3.52
C ARG A 42 7.98 -9.72 -3.25
N VAL A 43 7.97 -10.93 -3.79
CA VAL A 43 6.89 -11.92 -3.56
C VAL A 43 6.78 -12.29 -2.08
N VAL A 44 7.91 -12.62 -1.45
CA VAL A 44 7.97 -13.00 -0.03
C VAL A 44 7.55 -11.85 0.89
N LEU A 45 7.85 -10.60 0.55
CA LEU A 45 7.43 -9.42 1.31
C LEU A 45 5.97 -9.01 1.03
N THR A 46 5.44 -9.33 -0.15
CA THR A 46 4.05 -9.02 -0.53
C THR A 46 3.05 -9.81 0.32
N LEU A 47 3.35 -11.07 0.62
CA LEU A 47 2.55 -11.96 1.48
C LEU A 47 2.26 -11.39 2.89
N PRO A 48 3.30 -11.10 3.71
CA PRO A 48 3.12 -10.54 5.03
C PRO A 48 2.57 -9.11 4.95
N MET A 49 2.90 -8.33 3.92
CA MET A 49 2.28 -7.03 3.72
C MET A 49 0.78 -7.15 3.48
N PHE A 50 0.32 -8.08 2.64
CA PHE A 50 -1.09 -8.28 2.37
C PHE A 50 -1.87 -8.59 3.65
N LEU A 51 -1.38 -9.51 4.48
CA LEU A 51 -1.97 -9.81 5.79
C LEU A 51 -1.94 -8.60 6.72
N SER A 52 -0.84 -7.86 6.72
CA SER A 52 -0.67 -6.66 7.54
C SER A 52 -1.67 -5.57 7.12
N LEU A 53 -1.99 -5.41 5.83
CA LEU A 53 -2.99 -4.45 5.34
C LEU A 53 -4.35 -4.67 6.00
N PHE A 54 -4.79 -5.92 6.18
CA PHE A 54 -6.03 -6.23 6.90
C PHE A 54 -5.97 -5.78 8.36
N LEU A 55 -4.86 -6.07 9.05
CA LEU A 55 -4.63 -5.64 10.44
C LEU A 55 -4.66 -4.11 10.57
N SER A 56 -4.03 -3.39 9.64
CA SER A 56 -4.03 -1.93 9.63
C SER A 56 -5.41 -1.37 9.30
N ALA A 57 -6.11 -1.89 8.30
CA ALA A 57 -7.46 -1.47 7.94
C ALA A 57 -8.45 -1.66 9.10
N VAL A 58 -8.44 -2.83 9.74
CA VAL A 58 -9.29 -3.12 10.92
C VAL A 58 -8.92 -2.22 12.09
N GLY A 59 -7.62 -2.06 12.37
CA GLY A 59 -7.15 -1.22 13.48
C GLY A 59 -7.44 0.27 13.29
N LEU A 60 -7.31 0.78 12.06
CA LEU A 60 -7.66 2.16 11.70
C LEU A 60 -9.18 2.39 11.74
N PHE A 61 -9.98 1.41 11.30
CA PHE A 61 -11.44 1.48 11.37
C PHE A 61 -11.95 1.49 12.83
N LEU A 62 -11.36 0.66 13.69
CA LEU A 62 -11.68 0.58 15.12
C LEU A 62 -10.99 1.66 15.96
N PHE A 63 -10.18 2.54 15.36
CA PHE A 63 -9.45 3.60 16.05
C PHE A 63 -8.48 3.11 17.15
N LYS A 64 -7.92 1.92 16.98
CA LYS A 64 -7.05 1.30 17.98
C LYS A 64 -5.58 1.59 17.67
N LYS A 65 -4.76 1.77 18.72
CA LYS A 65 -3.31 2.05 18.62
C LYS A 65 -2.57 1.06 17.72
N PHE A 66 -2.96 -0.21 17.74
CA PHE A 66 -2.32 -1.23 16.92
C PHE A 66 -2.44 -0.93 15.42
N GLY A 67 -3.55 -0.38 14.93
CA GLY A 67 -3.71 -0.07 13.49
C GLY A 67 -2.70 0.96 12.97
N PHE A 68 -2.37 1.95 13.81
CA PHE A 68 -1.35 2.95 13.53
C PHE A 68 0.06 2.37 13.60
N ILE A 69 0.34 1.54 14.62
CA ILE A 69 1.65 0.87 14.78
C ILE A 69 1.91 -0.07 13.60
N THR A 70 0.92 -0.87 13.20
CA THR A 70 1.02 -1.75 12.05
C THR A 70 1.30 -0.95 10.78
N TYR A 71 0.67 0.21 10.59
CA TYR A 71 0.97 1.11 9.47
C TYR A 71 2.42 1.61 9.48
N PHE A 72 2.96 2.02 10.64
CA PHE A 72 4.35 2.47 10.75
C PHE A 72 5.35 1.36 10.40
N ILE A 73 5.07 0.13 10.79
CA ILE A 73 5.89 -1.03 10.43
C ILE A 73 5.78 -1.32 8.93
N GLN A 74 4.59 -1.23 8.34
CA GLN A 74 4.37 -1.49 6.91
C GLN A 74 5.02 -0.46 6.00
N PHE A 75 5.10 0.79 6.43
CA PHE A 75 5.53 1.91 5.60
C PHE A 75 6.85 1.63 4.82
N PRO A 76 7.97 1.20 5.45
CA PRO A 76 9.19 0.88 4.72
C PRO A 76 9.00 -0.26 3.69
N PHE A 77 8.21 -1.29 4.03
CA PHE A 77 7.91 -2.39 3.10
C PHE A 77 7.04 -1.94 1.93
N ARG A 78 6.10 -1.00 2.14
CA ARG A 78 5.31 -0.40 1.05
C ARG A 78 6.19 0.30 0.04
N LEU A 79 7.23 1.01 0.50
CA LEU A 79 8.20 1.66 -0.38
C LEU A 79 9.06 0.66 -1.17
N ILE A 80 9.40 -0.50 -0.59
CA ILE A 80 10.22 -1.53 -1.25
C ILE A 80 9.41 -2.30 -2.29
N VAL A 81 8.18 -2.69 -1.93
CA VAL A 81 7.32 -3.51 -2.80
C VAL A 81 6.52 -2.65 -3.80
N TRP A 82 6.57 -1.32 -3.65
CA TRP A 82 5.84 -0.31 -4.43
C TRP A 82 4.32 -0.43 -4.30
N ILE A 83 3.88 -0.77 -3.09
CA ILE A 83 2.47 -0.92 -2.75
C ILE A 83 2.05 0.35 -2.03
N PHE A 84 1.61 1.32 -2.80
CA PHE A 84 1.11 2.59 -2.28
C PHE A 84 -0.40 2.54 -2.12
N SER A 85 -0.90 3.25 -1.13
CA SER A 85 -2.33 3.38 -0.81
C SER A 85 -3.14 3.94 -1.97
N ILE A 86 -2.50 4.81 -2.75
CA ILE A 86 -3.05 5.48 -3.94
C ILE A 86 -2.36 4.95 -5.20
N GLY A 87 -1.57 3.89 -5.08
CA GLY A 87 -0.84 3.26 -6.20
C GLY A 87 -1.75 2.77 -7.31
N PHE A 88 -3.05 2.57 -7.04
CA PHE A 88 -4.03 2.25 -8.07
C PHE A 88 -4.09 3.27 -9.21
N ILE A 89 -3.73 4.52 -8.95
CA ILE A 89 -3.71 5.57 -9.96
C ILE A 89 -2.63 5.30 -11.02
N THR A 90 -1.55 4.58 -10.70
CA THR A 90 -0.54 4.24 -11.71
C THR A 90 -1.02 3.21 -12.72
N PHE A 91 -2.18 2.56 -12.50
CA PHE A 91 -2.84 1.71 -13.51
C PHE A 91 -3.68 2.50 -14.52
N LEU A 92 -4.11 3.74 -14.20
CA LEU A 92 -4.82 4.59 -15.17
C LEU A 92 -4.04 4.81 -16.47
N PRO A 93 -2.75 5.20 -16.45
CA PRO A 93 -2.01 5.44 -17.67
C PRO A 93 -1.85 4.17 -18.51
N GLU A 94 -1.78 3.00 -17.87
CA GLU A 94 -1.73 1.71 -18.55
C GLU A 94 -3.05 1.39 -19.27
N ILE A 95 -4.19 1.63 -18.63
CA ILE A 95 -5.52 1.41 -19.23
C ILE A 95 -5.81 2.40 -20.37
N LEU A 96 -5.33 3.64 -20.23
CA LEU A 96 -5.58 4.72 -21.19
C LEU A 96 -4.48 4.83 -22.27
N ASN A 97 -3.48 3.94 -22.29
CA ASN A 97 -2.30 4.03 -23.15
C ASN A 97 -1.61 5.40 -23.13
N LEU A 98 -1.62 6.05 -21.96
CA LEU A 98 -0.85 7.27 -21.72
C LEU A 98 0.61 6.86 -21.55
N GLY A 99 1.50 7.33 -22.44
CA GLY A 99 2.89 6.90 -22.49
C GLY A 99 3.63 6.97 -21.15
N GLU A 100 4.76 6.25 -21.05
CA GLU A 100 5.54 5.97 -19.83
C GLU A 100 5.81 7.20 -18.93
N ARG A 101 5.92 8.39 -19.54
CA ARG A 101 6.09 9.65 -18.81
C ARG A 101 4.97 9.94 -17.80
N TRP A 102 3.73 9.58 -18.12
CA TRP A 102 2.59 9.75 -17.20
C TRP A 102 2.64 8.75 -16.05
N PHE A 103 3.08 7.52 -16.31
CA PHE A 103 3.32 6.54 -15.26
C PHE A 103 4.36 7.05 -14.25
N ASP A 104 5.51 7.54 -14.73
CA ASP A 104 6.56 8.07 -13.85
C ASP A 104 6.10 9.24 -12.96
N ILE A 105 5.30 10.15 -13.54
CA ILE A 105 4.76 11.29 -12.78
C ILE A 105 3.80 10.79 -11.71
N LEU A 106 2.86 9.91 -12.06
CA LEU A 106 1.88 9.37 -11.13
C LEU A 106 2.54 8.53 -10.05
N PHE A 107 3.59 7.78 -10.39
CA PHE A 107 4.38 7.01 -9.44
C PHE A 107 5.06 7.91 -8.41
N LYS A 108 5.70 9.00 -8.84
CA LYS A 108 6.30 10.00 -7.92
C LYS A 108 5.24 10.65 -7.03
N ILE A 109 4.06 10.96 -7.57
CA ILE A 109 2.95 11.51 -6.79
C ILE A 109 2.47 10.50 -5.75
N CYS A 110 2.35 9.21 -6.11
CA CYS A 110 1.99 8.15 -5.17
C CYS A 110 3.01 8.03 -4.03
N PHE A 111 4.30 8.12 -4.36
CA PHE A 111 5.38 8.09 -3.37
C PHE A 111 5.22 9.25 -2.38
N ILE A 112 5.08 10.47 -2.88
CA ILE A 112 4.90 11.68 -2.06
C ILE A 112 3.62 11.57 -1.20
N ALA A 113 2.52 11.11 -1.79
CA ALA A 113 1.25 10.95 -1.10
C ALA A 113 1.33 9.93 0.05
N GLU A 114 2.14 8.87 -0.09
CA GLU A 114 2.38 7.91 0.99
C GLU A 114 3.10 8.58 2.18
N PHE A 115 4.06 9.47 1.93
CA PHE A 115 4.68 10.26 3.01
C PHE A 115 3.71 11.21 3.69
N PHE A 116 2.82 11.86 2.94
CA PHE A 116 1.74 12.66 3.53
C PHE A 116 0.83 11.79 4.40
N ARG A 117 0.47 10.59 3.93
CA ARG A 117 -0.32 9.63 4.70
C ARG A 117 0.37 9.27 6.01
N LEU A 118 1.67 9.00 6.00
CA LEU A 118 2.46 8.77 7.21
C LEU A 118 2.43 9.96 8.16
N TYR A 119 2.66 11.17 7.65
CA TYR A 119 2.62 12.39 8.44
C TYR A 119 1.26 12.58 9.15
N PHE A 120 0.16 12.45 8.41
CA PHE A 120 -1.18 12.53 8.99
C PHE A 120 -1.45 11.42 10.01
N THR A 121 -0.97 10.20 9.74
CA THR A 121 -1.10 9.06 10.67
C THR A 121 -0.38 9.32 11.99
N ILE A 122 0.83 9.89 11.95
CA ILE A 122 1.59 10.32 13.15
C ILE A 122 0.86 11.44 13.89
N GLN A 123 0.35 12.44 13.17
CA GLN A 123 -0.36 13.57 13.78
C GLN A 123 -1.64 13.10 14.51
N ILE A 124 -2.41 12.21 13.89
CA ILE A 124 -3.62 11.62 14.48
C ILE A 124 -3.25 10.76 15.70
N TYR A 125 -2.21 9.92 15.59
CA TYR A 125 -1.73 9.10 16.69
C TYR A 125 -1.31 9.95 17.90
N ARG A 126 -0.56 11.03 17.68
CA ARG A 126 -0.11 11.95 18.75
C ARG A 126 -1.27 12.73 19.39
N ARG A 127 -2.32 13.07 18.63
CA ARG A 127 -3.42 13.93 19.10
C ARG A 127 -4.57 13.18 19.77
N GLU A 128 -4.88 11.96 19.32
CA GLU A 128 -6.04 11.21 19.80
C GLU A 128 -5.70 9.99 20.67
N LEU A 129 -4.44 9.51 20.68
CA LEU A 129 -4.06 8.27 21.36
C LEU A 129 -2.88 8.42 22.33
N ASN A 130 -2.28 9.60 22.46
CA ASN A 130 -1.21 9.93 23.41
C ASN A 130 -1.64 11.10 24.28
#